data_AF-M1FMP7-F1
#
_entry.id   AF-M1FMP7-F1
#
_cell.length_a   1.000
_cell.length_b   1.000
_cell.length_c   1.000
_cell.angle_alpha   90.00
_cell.angle_beta   90.00
_cell.angle_gamma   90.00
#
_symmetry.space_group_name_H-M   'P 1'
#
loop_
_entity.id
_entity.type
_entity.pdbx_description
1 polymer ?
#
loop_
_entity_poly.entity_id
_entity_poly.type
_entity_poly.pdbx_seq_one_letter_code
_entity_poly.pdbx_strand_id
1 'polypeptide(L)' 'MYFSFSTFTTVGYGDIEPIGNLRFLTGIEGLAGLVLVGWSASFLFMEMQRYWPRR' A
#
# COMPACT_ATOMS: atom_id res chain seq x y z
N MET A 1 11.71 3.92 10.72
CA MET A 1 10.50 4.42 10.02
C MET A 1 10.66 4.45 8.50
N TYR A 2 11.83 4.79 7.93
CA TYR A 2 12.05 4.82 6.47
C TYR A 2 11.76 3.49 5.74
N PHE A 3 12.36 2.38 6.20
CA PHE A 3 12.21 1.05 5.58
C PHE A 3 10.77 0.51 5.58
N SER A 4 10.06 0.66 6.69
CA SER A 4 8.65 0.28 6.81
C SER A 4 7.77 1.09 5.86
N PHE A 5 7.98 2.40 5.78
CA PHE A 5 7.22 3.26 4.89
C PHE A 5 7.45 2.91 3.41
N SER A 6 8.72 2.71 3.00
CA SER A 6 9.06 2.34 1.62
C SER A 6 8.53 0.96 1.24
N THR A 7 8.47 0.02 2.19
CA THR A 7 7.89 -1.31 2.00
C THR A 7 6.36 -1.24 1.90
N PHE A 8 5.72 -0.49 2.80
CA PHE A 8 4.27 -0.30 2.83
C PHE A 8 3.73 0.39 1.57
N THR A 9 4.42 1.42 1.07
CA THR A 9 4.03 2.09 -0.18
C THR A 9 4.52 1.36 -1.42
N THR A 10 5.10 0.17 -1.29
CA THR A 10 5.64 -0.65 -2.39
C THR A 10 6.72 0.03 -3.24
N VAL A 11 7.45 0.99 -2.66
CA VAL A 11 8.53 1.72 -3.35
C VAL A 11 9.79 0.87 -3.47
N GLY A 12 10.19 0.19 -2.38
CA GLY A 12 11.26 -0.80 -2.40
C GLY A 12 12.62 -0.28 -2.89
N TYR A 13 13.16 0.77 -2.27
CA TYR A 13 14.45 1.37 -2.66
C TYR A 13 15.66 0.40 -2.63
N GLY A 14 15.58 -0.68 -1.84
CA GLY A 14 16.61 -1.74 -1.82
C GLY A 14 17.92 -1.36 -1.11
N ASP A 15 17.93 -0.23 -0.42
CA ASP A 15 19.04 0.25 0.41
C ASP A 15 19.14 -0.47 1.76
N ILE A 16 17.99 -0.88 2.31
CA ILE A 16 17.87 -1.70 3.52
C ILE A 16 17.16 -3.00 3.14
N GLU A 17 17.80 -4.13 3.41
CA GLU A 17 17.20 -5.46 3.17
C GLU A 17 16.87 -6.17 4.49
N PRO A 18 15.67 -6.78 4.60
CA PRO A 18 15.30 -7.57 5.77
C PRO A 18 16.06 -8.89 5.82
N ILE A 19 16.62 -9.21 6.99
CA ILE A 19 17.45 -10.41 7.20
C ILE A 19 16.63 -11.46 7.97
N GLY A 20 16.73 -12.72 7.54
CA GLY A 20 16.07 -13.85 8.19
C GLY A 20 14.55 -13.75 8.17
N ASN A 21 13.91 -13.94 9.34
CA ASN A 21 12.45 -13.98 9.48
C ASN A 21 11.76 -12.65 9.13
N LEU A 22 12.49 -11.54 9.14
CA LEU A 22 11.95 -10.23 8.76
C LEU A 22 11.51 -10.17 7.30
N ARG A 23 12.04 -11.03 6.41
CA ARG A 23 11.63 -11.11 5.00
C ARG A 23 10.15 -11.44 4.83
N PHE A 24 9.63 -12.31 5.69
CA PHE A 24 8.20 -12.64 5.70
C PHE A 24 7.35 -11.47 6.20
N LEU A 25 7.81 -10.79 7.25
CA LEU A 25 7.11 -9.62 7.79
C LEU A 25 7.02 -8.50 6.76
N THR A 26 8.10 -8.23 6.04
CA THR A 26 8.14 -7.19 5.01
C THR A 26 7.32 -7.54 3.78
N GLY A 27 7.25 -8.84 3.43
CA GLY A 27 6.32 -9.33 2.42
C GLY A 27 4.87 -9.08 2.81
N ILE A 28 4.50 -9.37 4.07
CA ILE A 28 3.16 -9.11 4.60
C ILE A 28 2.86 -7.61 4.66
N GLU A 29 3.84 -6.78 5.08
CA GLU A 29 3.70 -5.33 5.15
C GLU A 29 3.43 -4.71 3.76
N GLY A 30 4.16 -5.15 2.72
CA GLY A 30 3.91 -4.71 1.35
C GLY A 30 2.55 -5.16 0.80
N LEU A 31 2.13 -6.40 1.10
CA LEU A 31 0.79 -6.89 0.72
C LEU A 31 -0.33 -6.12 1.42
N ALA A 32 -0.19 -5.84 2.71
CA ALA A 32 -1.15 -5.03 3.47
C ALA A 32 -1.25 -3.61 2.91
N GLY A 33 -0.11 -3.00 2.57
CA GLY A 33 -0.06 -1.69 1.91
C GLY A 33 -0.81 -1.68 0.57
N LEU A 34 -0.58 -2.68 -0.28
CA LEU A 34 -1.31 -2.85 -1.55
C LEU A 34 -2.83 -2.93 -1.36
N VAL A 35 -3.29 -3.75 -0.41
CA VAL A 35 -4.72 -3.91 -0.12
C VAL A 35 -5.33 -2.59 0.35
N LEU A 36 -4.65 -1.86 1.24
CA LEU A 36 -5.15 -0.59 1.77
C LEU A 36 -5.18 0.52 0.71
N VAL A 37 -4.15 0.60 -0.14
CA VAL A 37 -4.12 1.55 -1.27
C VAL A 37 -5.23 1.21 -2.27
N GLY A 38 -5.39 -0.05 -2.66
CA GLY A 38 -6.45 -0.48 -3.59
C GLY A 38 -7.85 -0.25 -3.01
N TRP A 39 -8.03 -0.51 -1.72
CA TRP A 39 -9.30 -0.28 -1.04
C TRP A 39 -9.65 1.21 -0.94
N SER A 40 -8.69 2.06 -0.58
CA SER A 40 -8.89 3.51 -0.53
C SER A 40 -9.19 4.12 -1.90
N ALA A 41 -8.49 3.66 -2.95
CA ALA A 41 -8.78 4.07 -4.33
C ALA A 41 -10.19 3.65 -4.76
N SER A 42 -10.61 2.43 -4.42
CA SER A 42 -11.96 1.93 -4.72
C SER A 42 -13.03 2.71 -3.96
N PHE A 43 -12.81 3.02 -2.69
CA PHE A 43 -13.70 3.84 -1.87
C PHE A 43 -13.85 5.25 -2.46
N LEU A 44 -12.73 5.89 -2.78
CA LEU A 44 -12.72 7.22 -3.40
C LEU A 44 -13.46 7.21 -4.74
N PHE A 45 -13.22 6.19 -5.57
CA PHE A 45 -13.91 6.03 -6.85
C PHE A 45 -15.42 5.92 -6.67
N MET A 46 -15.90 5.10 -5.72
CA MET A 46 -17.33 4.99 -5.42
C MET A 46 -17.93 6.33 -4.97
N GLU A 47 -17.21 7.08 -4.13
CA GLU A 47 -17.68 8.37 -3.64
C GLU A 47 -17.69 9.42 -4.76
N MET A 48 -16.70 9.42 -5.65
CA MET A 48 -16.71 10.26 -6.86
C MET A 48 -17.90 9.91 -7.76
N GLN A 49 -18.22 8.63 -7.95
CA GLN A 49 -19.40 8.22 -8.72
C GLN A 49 -20.73 8.66 -8.07
N ARG A 50 -20.78 8.73 -6.73
CA ARG A 50 -21.98 9.17 -5.99
C ARG A 50 -22.24 10.67 -6.14
N TYR A 51 -21.19 11.51 -6.13
CA TYR A 51 -21.33 12.96 -6.27
C TYR A 51 -21.23 13.46 -7.71
N TRP A 52 -20.86 12.62 -8.66
CA TRP A 52 -20.83 13.02 -10.06
C TRP A 52 -22.25 13.24 -10.56
N PRO A 53 -22.65 14.48 -10.94
CA PRO A 53 -23.95 14.72 -11.53
C PRO A 53 -24.00 13.96 -12.85
N ARG A 54 -24.83 12.91 -12.93
CA ARG A 54 -25.19 12.34 -14.22
C ARG A 54 -26.03 13.39 -14.94
N ARG A 55 -25.40 14.05 -15.90
CA ARG A 55 -26.08 14.97 -16.82
C ARG A 55 -27.02 14.19 -17.73
#